data_AF-A0A356KFC3-F1
#
_entry.id   AF-A0A356KFC3-F1
#
_cell.length_a   1.000
_cell.length_b   1.000
_cell.length_c   1.000
_cell.angle_alpha   90.00
_cell.angle_beta   90.00
_cell.angle_gamma   90.00
#
_symmetry.space_group_name_H-M   'P 1'
#
loop_
_entity.id
_entity.type
_entity.pdbx_description
1 polymer ?
#
loop_
_entity_poly.entity_id
_entity_poly.type
_entity_poly.pdbx_seq_one_letter_code
_entity_poly.pdbx_strand_id
1 'polypeptide(L)'
;MEEGEPERTLTKAQVAALFGVSTRTVTAWVARGCPVTARPGRPHLFSEAEVRHWRRGEEGPKGSPSSETLRKAELARKLTLARRNELELAAERGLPDLQLDEQIRAARTHDDLMEISKEVGALLGSGSLSPARGRAIQSLLAEARHNMREHRQAEGNDEPDRLILLTSEGAELVRMFEAVCSEERRAGILAHVQAEAEIDLTEHPNVDMARMASQGESGQERAAGCRRDEGMACEGGDA
;
A
#
# COMPACT_ATOMS: atom_id res chain seq x y z
N MET A 1 -59.27 16.84 28.88
CA MET A 1 -59.18 17.27 27.48
C MET A 1 -58.41 18.59 27.51
N GLU A 2 -57.08 18.52 27.44
CA GLU A 2 -56.27 19.74 27.33
C GLU A 2 -56.20 20.11 25.84
N GLU A 3 -56.87 21.20 25.50
CA GLU A 3 -56.80 21.83 24.19
C GLU A 3 -55.38 22.38 24.01
N GLY A 4 -54.56 21.68 23.20
CA GLY A 4 -53.22 22.14 22.86
C GLY A 4 -53.31 23.46 22.09
N GLU A 5 -52.79 24.53 22.68
CA GLU A 5 -52.67 25.83 22.03
C GLU A 5 -51.96 25.69 20.67
N PRO A 6 -52.40 26.43 19.63
CA PRO A 6 -51.80 26.34 18.31
C PRO A 6 -50.34 26.77 18.38
N GLU A 7 -49.45 25.84 18.05
CA GLU A 7 -48.00 26.05 18.02
C GLU A 7 -47.65 27.21 17.09
N ARG A 8 -47.31 28.36 17.69
CA ARG A 8 -46.94 29.57 16.94
C ARG A 8 -45.61 29.33 16.24
N THR A 9 -45.70 29.14 14.92
CA THR A 9 -44.54 29.08 14.03
C THR A 9 -44.09 30.48 13.65
N LEU A 10 -42.82 30.77 13.91
CA LEU A 10 -42.21 32.08 13.74
C LEU A 10 -41.07 31.99 12.72
N THR A 11 -40.91 33.06 11.93
CA THR A 11 -39.73 33.26 11.09
C THR A 11 -38.56 33.74 11.94
N LYS A 12 -37.33 33.63 11.39
CA LYS A 12 -36.10 34.10 12.05
C LYS A 12 -36.19 35.57 12.54
N ALA A 13 -36.82 36.46 11.76
CA ALA A 13 -36.99 37.86 12.13
C ALA A 13 -37.98 38.03 13.30
N GLN A 14 -39.05 37.23 13.32
CA GLN A 14 -40.03 37.24 14.41
C GLN A 14 -39.44 36.67 15.71
N VAL A 15 -38.62 35.61 15.63
CA VAL A 15 -37.87 35.10 16.79
C VAL A 15 -36.91 36.17 17.32
N ALA A 16 -36.18 36.85 16.44
CA ALA A 16 -35.28 37.93 16.82
C ALA A 16 -36.02 39.05 17.58
N ALA A 17 -37.17 39.48 17.07
CA ALA A 17 -38.02 40.49 17.71
C ALA A 17 -38.58 40.00 19.07
N LEU A 18 -39.10 38.77 19.13
CA LEU A 18 -39.73 38.21 20.33
C LEU A 18 -38.74 38.11 21.50
N PHE A 19 -37.50 37.72 21.23
CA PHE A 19 -36.48 37.53 22.26
C PHE A 19 -35.57 38.75 22.44
N GLY A 20 -35.82 39.86 21.72
CA GLY A 20 -35.00 41.08 21.80
C GLY A 20 -33.54 40.88 21.37
N VAL A 21 -33.28 40.01 20.40
CA VAL A 21 -31.93 39.69 19.92
C VAL A 21 -31.76 40.00 18.43
N SER A 22 -30.52 40.09 17.95
CA SER A 22 -30.25 40.23 16.52
C SER A 22 -30.57 38.94 15.75
N THR A 23 -30.90 39.04 14.46
CA THR A 23 -31.07 37.87 13.58
C THR A 23 -29.77 37.05 13.46
N ARG A 24 -28.60 37.68 13.59
CA ARG A 24 -27.30 36.98 13.65
C ARG A 24 -27.21 36.08 14.89
N THR A 25 -27.73 36.53 16.02
CA THR A 25 -27.82 35.73 17.26
C THR A 25 -28.70 34.50 17.05
N VAL A 26 -29.83 34.64 16.35
CA VAL A 26 -30.70 33.51 16.01
C VAL A 26 -30.00 32.51 15.09
N THR A 27 -29.19 32.96 14.10
CA THR A 27 -28.34 32.05 13.32
C THR A 27 -27.35 31.29 14.20
N ALA A 28 -26.72 31.98 15.16
CA ALA A 28 -25.81 31.33 16.09
C ALA A 28 -26.52 30.31 16.98
N TRP A 29 -27.80 30.51 17.32
CA TRP A 29 -28.60 29.51 18.04
C TRP A 29 -28.86 28.26 17.20
N VAL A 30 -29.19 28.42 15.91
CA VAL A 30 -29.33 27.28 14.98
C VAL A 30 -28.04 26.48 14.89
N ALA A 31 -26.88 27.15 14.79
CA ALA A 31 -25.57 26.50 14.77
C ALA A 31 -25.25 25.74 16.09
N ARG A 32 -25.91 26.10 17.20
CA ARG A 32 -25.80 25.44 18.51
C ARG A 32 -26.88 24.38 18.75
N GLY A 33 -27.67 24.03 17.73
CA GLY A 33 -28.71 23.01 17.83
C GLY A 33 -30.06 23.50 18.34
N CYS A 34 -30.40 24.78 18.11
CA CYS A 34 -31.76 25.27 18.36
C CYS A 34 -32.77 24.52 17.46
N PRO A 35 -33.89 24.03 17.99
CA PRO A 35 -34.95 23.38 17.22
C PRO A 35 -35.43 24.30 16.08
N VAL A 36 -35.39 23.78 14.86
CA VAL A 36 -35.78 24.50 13.65
C VAL A 36 -36.36 23.52 12.64
N THR A 37 -37.49 23.89 12.04
CA THR A 37 -38.05 23.15 10.91
C THR A 37 -37.43 23.71 9.64
N ALA A 38 -36.42 23.00 9.10
CA ALA A 38 -35.78 23.31 7.84
C ALA A 38 -36.33 22.40 6.73
N ARG A 39 -36.80 23.01 5.63
CA ARG A 39 -37.16 22.29 4.38
C ARG A 39 -36.34 22.85 3.22
N PRO A 40 -35.87 22.02 2.29
CA PRO A 40 -35.09 22.49 1.14
C PRO A 40 -35.88 23.55 0.36
N GLY A 41 -35.23 24.68 0.07
CA GLY A 41 -35.82 25.80 -0.67
C GLY A 41 -36.81 26.68 0.10
N ARG A 42 -36.99 26.49 1.42
CA ARG A 42 -37.89 27.31 2.24
C ARG A 42 -37.18 27.98 3.42
N PRO A 43 -37.66 29.15 3.88
CA PRO A 43 -37.12 29.80 5.06
C PRO A 43 -37.31 28.96 6.31
N HIS A 44 -36.34 29.05 7.22
CA HIS A 44 -36.38 28.36 8.52
C HIS A 44 -37.56 28.85 9.36
N LEU A 45 -38.33 27.90 9.89
CA LEU A 45 -39.45 28.14 10.80
C LEU A 45 -39.11 27.61 12.19
N PHE A 46 -39.55 28.34 13.21
CA PHE A 46 -39.24 28.08 14.62
C PHE A 46 -40.53 27.96 15.42
N SER A 47 -40.63 26.98 16.31
CA SER A 47 -41.69 26.94 17.33
C SER A 47 -41.30 27.81 18.52
N GLU A 48 -42.17 28.75 18.90
CA GLU A 48 -41.93 29.63 20.04
C GLU A 48 -41.66 28.85 21.35
N ALA A 49 -42.44 27.78 21.57
CA ALA A 49 -42.35 26.95 22.77
C ALA A 49 -41.02 26.18 22.83
N GLU A 50 -40.62 25.57 21.72
CA GLU A 50 -39.36 24.82 21.62
C GLU A 50 -38.14 25.71 21.80
N VAL A 51 -38.13 26.90 21.20
CA VAL A 51 -37.02 27.86 21.34
C VAL A 51 -36.91 28.35 22.78
N ARG A 52 -38.03 28.61 23.47
CA ARG A 52 -38.04 28.96 24.90
C ARG A 52 -37.49 27.83 25.76
N HIS A 53 -37.92 26.60 25.52
CA HIS A 53 -37.46 25.42 26.27
C HIS A 53 -35.95 25.20 26.08
N TRP A 54 -35.48 25.19 24.83
CA TRP A 54 -34.05 25.09 24.50
C TRP A 54 -33.21 26.19 25.17
N ARG A 55 -33.72 27.44 25.20
CA ARG A 55 -33.03 28.56 25.84
C ARG A 55 -32.94 28.46 27.37
N ARG A 56 -33.88 27.77 28.03
CA ARG A 56 -33.84 27.56 29.49
C ARG A 56 -32.82 26.51 29.91
N GLY A 57 -32.17 25.84 28.95
CA GLY A 57 -31.25 24.75 29.25
C GLY A 57 -31.95 23.47 29.71
N GLU A 58 -33.28 23.43 29.62
CA GLU A 58 -34.04 22.19 29.68
C GLU A 58 -33.68 21.43 28.39
N GLU A 59 -32.96 20.32 28.55
CA GLU A 59 -32.41 19.57 27.44
C GLU A 59 -33.53 19.01 26.55
N GLY A 60 -33.91 19.76 25.51
CA GLY A 60 -34.47 19.16 24.30
C GLY A 60 -33.50 18.07 23.81
N PRO A 61 -34.00 16.97 23.23
CA PRO A 61 -33.27 15.71 23.08
C PRO A 61 -31.91 15.94 22.40
N LYS A 62 -30.85 15.95 23.22
CA LYS A 62 -29.46 16.10 22.77
C LYS A 62 -29.02 14.80 22.12
N GLY A 63 -29.14 14.72 20.80
CA GLY A 63 -28.51 13.69 19.97
C GLY A 63 -27.00 13.87 19.85
N SER A 64 -26.27 14.04 20.96
CA SER A 64 -24.81 13.90 20.95
C SER A 64 -24.52 12.43 21.26
N PRO A 65 -23.82 11.69 20.38
CA PRO A 65 -23.54 10.29 20.63
C PRO A 65 -22.75 10.16 21.94
N SER A 66 -23.33 9.46 22.91
CA SER A 66 -22.64 9.06 24.13
C SER A 66 -21.27 8.45 23.81
N SER A 67 -20.32 8.54 24.75
CA SER A 67 -19.03 7.86 24.62
C SER A 67 -19.17 6.37 24.26
N GLU A 68 -20.25 5.73 24.72
CA GLU A 68 -20.60 4.36 24.39
C GLU A 68 -21.04 4.18 22.91
N THR A 69 -21.81 5.11 22.34
CA THR A 69 -22.18 5.06 20.92
C THR A 69 -20.99 5.35 20.00
N LEU A 70 -20.06 6.22 20.40
CA LEU A 70 -18.80 6.42 19.69
C LEU A 70 -17.93 5.15 19.71
N ARG A 71 -17.80 4.49 20.87
CA ARG A 71 -17.07 3.21 20.99
C ARG A 71 -17.71 2.11 20.16
N LYS A 72 -19.05 2.00 20.15
CA LYS A 72 -19.78 1.05 19.29
C LYS A 72 -19.55 1.34 17.81
N ALA A 73 -19.58 2.61 17.39
CA ALA A 73 -19.30 3.00 16.01
C ALA A 73 -17.85 2.69 15.60
N GLU A 74 -16.88 2.90 16.48
CA GLU A 74 -15.48 2.56 16.25
C GLU A 74 -15.27 1.05 16.14
N LEU A 75 -15.87 0.27 17.05
CA LEU A 75 -15.85 -1.19 17.01
C LEU A 75 -16.48 -1.70 15.71
N ALA A 76 -17.62 -1.16 15.31
CA ALA A 76 -18.28 -1.52 14.06
C ALA A 76 -17.38 -1.25 12.84
N ARG A 77 -16.70 -0.09 12.80
CA ARG A 77 -15.73 0.23 11.74
C ARG A 77 -14.58 -0.78 11.70
N LYS A 78 -14.01 -1.12 12.87
CA LYS A 78 -12.93 -2.12 12.98
C LYS A 78 -13.38 -3.50 12.50
N LEU A 79 -14.59 -3.92 12.87
CA LEU A 79 -15.15 -5.20 12.43
C LEU A 79 -15.38 -5.25 10.92
N THR A 80 -15.93 -4.18 10.34
CA THR A 80 -16.12 -4.08 8.88
C THR A 80 -14.79 -4.11 8.15
N LEU A 81 -13.77 -3.41 8.67
CA LEU A 81 -12.43 -3.43 8.11
C LEU A 81 -11.80 -4.83 8.19
N ALA A 82 -11.87 -5.48 9.36
CA ALA A 82 -11.36 -6.83 9.55
C ALA A 82 -12.01 -7.83 8.59
N ARG A 83 -13.33 -7.78 8.45
CA ARG A 83 -14.07 -8.68 7.54
C ARG A 83 -13.71 -8.44 6.08
N ARG A 84 -13.48 -7.18 5.69
CA ARG A 84 -12.99 -6.85 4.35
C ARG A 84 -11.59 -7.42 4.13
N ASN A 85 -10.69 -7.26 5.09
CA ASN A 85 -9.33 -7.81 5.01
C ASN A 85 -9.34 -9.34 4.92
N GLU A 86 -10.21 -10.01 5.67
CA GLU A 86 -10.37 -11.48 5.59
C GLU A 86 -10.85 -11.93 4.21
N LEU A 87 -11.80 -11.21 3.61
CA LEU A 87 -12.27 -11.49 2.25
C LEU A 87 -11.18 -11.24 1.20
N GLU A 88 -10.40 -10.17 1.36
CA GLU A 88 -9.27 -9.87 0.47
C GLU A 88 -8.18 -10.96 0.59
N LEU A 89 -7.81 -11.39 1.81
CA LEU A 89 -6.87 -12.50 2.05
C LEU A 89 -7.37 -13.83 1.48
N ALA A 90 -8.67 -14.11 1.61
CA ALA A 90 -9.27 -15.33 1.05
C ALA A 90 -9.23 -15.32 -0.49
N ALA A 91 -9.47 -14.17 -1.11
CA ALA A 91 -9.35 -13.99 -2.56
C ALA A 91 -7.90 -14.18 -3.03
N GLU A 92 -6.93 -13.66 -2.28
CA GLU A 92 -5.50 -13.80 -2.62
C GLU A 92 -5.00 -15.25 -2.55
N ARG A 93 -5.46 -16.04 -1.58
CA ARG A 93 -5.08 -17.46 -1.46
C ARG A 93 -5.53 -18.33 -2.65
N GLY A 94 -6.51 -17.87 -3.42
CA GLY A 94 -6.99 -18.56 -4.63
C GLY A 94 -6.23 -18.21 -5.91
N LEU A 95 -5.33 -17.20 -5.85
CA LEU A 95 -4.59 -16.74 -7.01
C LEU A 95 -3.20 -17.41 -7.07
N PRO A 96 -2.67 -17.65 -8.29
CA PRO A 96 -1.33 -18.20 -8.46
C PRO A 96 -0.27 -17.21 -7.95
N ASP A 97 0.82 -17.74 -7.39
CA ASP A 97 2.00 -16.95 -7.06
C ASP A 97 2.78 -16.66 -8.35
N LEU A 98 2.73 -15.40 -8.79
CA LEU A 98 3.35 -14.93 -10.02
C LEU A 98 4.80 -14.46 -9.82
N GLN A 99 5.33 -14.54 -8.59
CA GLN A 99 6.72 -14.18 -8.26
C GLN A 99 7.14 -12.76 -8.69
N LEU A 100 6.19 -11.84 -8.85
CA LEU A 100 6.43 -10.48 -9.34
C LEU A 100 7.38 -9.68 -8.43
N ASP A 101 7.41 -9.96 -7.13
CA ASP A 101 8.36 -9.33 -6.21
C ASP A 101 9.82 -9.72 -6.53
N GLU A 102 10.05 -10.98 -6.92
CA GLU A 102 11.37 -11.48 -7.29
C GLU A 102 11.81 -10.92 -8.63
N GLN A 103 10.90 -10.86 -9.60
CA GLN A 103 11.17 -10.22 -10.89
C GLN A 103 11.56 -8.74 -10.74
N ILE A 104 10.89 -7.99 -9.84
CA ILE A 104 11.24 -6.59 -9.56
C ILE A 104 12.64 -6.46 -8.96
N ARG A 105 13.02 -7.37 -8.06
CA ARG A 105 14.37 -7.37 -7.48
C ARG A 105 15.45 -7.79 -8.47
N ALA A 106 15.10 -8.68 -9.41
CA ALA A 106 16.01 -9.16 -10.44
C ALA A 106 16.17 -8.18 -11.62
N ALA A 107 15.24 -7.24 -11.77
CA ALA A 107 15.27 -6.22 -12.82
C ALA A 107 16.54 -5.38 -12.72
N ARG A 108 17.24 -5.25 -13.85
CA ARG A 108 18.50 -4.49 -13.93
C ARG A 108 18.32 -3.18 -14.65
N THR A 109 17.35 -3.12 -15.56
CA THR A 109 17.09 -1.95 -16.40
C THR A 109 15.77 -1.27 -16.05
N HIS A 110 15.66 0.00 -16.43
CA HIS A 110 14.40 0.72 -16.30
C HIS A 110 13.31 0.11 -17.18
N ASP A 111 13.70 -0.41 -18.35
CA ASP A 111 12.80 -1.03 -19.30
C ASP A 111 12.22 -2.34 -18.74
N ASP A 112 13.01 -3.14 -18.01
CA ASP A 112 12.53 -4.32 -17.28
C ASP A 112 11.39 -3.95 -16.32
N LEU A 113 11.59 -2.89 -15.52
CA LEU A 113 10.57 -2.41 -14.58
C LEU A 113 9.30 -1.90 -15.29
N MET A 114 9.46 -1.34 -16.50
CA MET A 114 8.32 -0.88 -17.31
C MET A 114 7.54 -2.06 -17.90
N GLU A 115 8.20 -3.11 -18.35
CA GLU A 115 7.54 -4.35 -18.79
C GLU A 115 6.78 -5.03 -17.65
N ILE A 116 7.41 -5.16 -16.47
CA ILE A 116 6.74 -5.68 -15.26
C ILE A 116 5.52 -4.81 -14.91
N SER A 117 5.62 -3.49 -15.02
CA SER A 117 4.48 -2.60 -14.75
C SER A 117 3.31 -2.80 -15.73
N LYS A 118 3.58 -3.10 -17.00
CA LYS A 118 2.54 -3.42 -18.00
C LYS A 118 1.87 -4.74 -17.67
N GLU A 119 2.66 -5.75 -17.31
CA GLU A 119 2.16 -7.07 -16.91
C GLU A 119 1.24 -6.96 -15.69
N VAL A 120 1.66 -6.22 -14.66
CA VAL A 120 0.83 -5.96 -13.46
C VAL A 120 -0.51 -5.31 -13.84
N GLY A 121 -0.49 -4.37 -14.78
CA GLY A 121 -1.71 -3.75 -15.31
C GLY A 121 -2.63 -4.76 -16.01
N ALA A 122 -2.07 -5.63 -16.84
CA ALA A 122 -2.82 -6.68 -17.53
C ALA A 122 -3.44 -7.68 -16.54
N LEU A 123 -2.68 -8.11 -15.52
CA LEU A 123 -3.13 -9.05 -14.50
C LEU A 123 -4.23 -8.47 -13.59
N LEU A 124 -4.16 -7.17 -13.30
CA LEU A 124 -5.25 -6.46 -12.62
C LEU A 124 -6.51 -6.39 -13.50
N GLY A 125 -6.33 -6.16 -14.81
CA GLY A 125 -7.43 -6.13 -15.78
C GLY A 125 -8.10 -7.49 -15.97
N SER A 126 -7.34 -8.58 -15.92
CA SER A 126 -7.87 -9.95 -16.03
C SER A 126 -8.45 -10.51 -14.73
N GLY A 127 -8.22 -9.83 -13.59
CA GLY A 127 -8.57 -10.33 -12.26
C GLY A 127 -7.65 -11.45 -11.75
N SER A 128 -6.54 -11.71 -12.45
CA SER A 128 -5.51 -12.68 -12.03
C SER A 128 -4.64 -12.16 -10.88
N LEU A 129 -4.74 -10.85 -10.58
CA LEU A 129 -4.08 -10.21 -9.45
C LEU A 129 -5.11 -9.44 -8.62
N SER A 130 -5.05 -9.60 -7.29
CA SER A 130 -5.94 -8.83 -6.40
C SER A 130 -5.59 -7.33 -6.46
N PRO A 131 -6.57 -6.42 -6.27
CA PRO A 131 -6.29 -4.99 -6.20
C PRO A 131 -5.32 -4.61 -5.07
N ALA A 132 -5.34 -5.35 -3.95
CA ALA A 132 -4.44 -5.09 -2.82
C ALA A 132 -3.00 -5.47 -3.15
N ARG A 133 -2.79 -6.67 -3.70
CA ARG A 133 -1.50 -7.14 -4.19
C ARG A 133 -0.96 -6.25 -5.30
N GLY A 134 -1.81 -5.82 -6.24
CA GLY A 134 -1.42 -4.87 -7.29
C GLY A 134 -0.91 -3.55 -6.73
N ARG A 135 -1.56 -2.97 -5.70
CA ARG A 135 -1.05 -1.76 -5.03
C ARG A 135 0.31 -1.99 -4.38
N ALA A 136 0.50 -3.12 -3.72
CA ALA A 136 1.79 -3.45 -3.09
C ALA A 136 2.91 -3.53 -4.14
N ILE A 137 2.67 -4.25 -5.24
CA ILE A 137 3.62 -4.39 -6.36
C ILE A 137 3.90 -3.04 -7.04
N GLN A 138 2.87 -2.21 -7.25
CA GLN A 138 3.04 -0.86 -7.79
C GLN A 138 3.90 0.03 -6.88
N SER A 139 3.78 -0.12 -5.55
CA SER A 139 4.64 0.58 -4.60
C SER A 139 6.10 0.14 -4.73
N LEU A 140 6.35 -1.16 -4.82
CA LEU A 140 7.69 -1.72 -5.06
C LEU A 140 8.29 -1.25 -6.38
N LEU A 141 7.50 -1.23 -7.46
CA LEU A 141 7.92 -0.67 -8.76
C LEU A 141 8.24 0.83 -8.69
N ALA A 142 7.51 1.59 -7.90
CA ALA A 142 7.78 3.02 -7.72
C ALA A 142 9.11 3.24 -6.98
N GLU A 143 9.36 2.47 -5.92
CA GLU A 143 10.59 2.49 -5.14
C GLU A 143 11.80 2.05 -5.97
N ALA A 144 11.70 0.93 -6.68
CA ALA A 144 12.75 0.44 -7.57
C ALA A 144 13.12 1.48 -8.65
N ARG A 145 12.13 2.10 -9.30
CA ARG A 145 12.37 3.17 -10.28
C ARG A 145 12.97 4.43 -9.68
N HIS A 146 12.62 4.75 -8.43
CA HIS A 146 13.25 5.87 -7.74
C HIS A 146 14.74 5.57 -7.51
N ASN A 147 15.06 4.41 -6.93
CA ASN A 147 16.43 3.98 -6.68
C ASN A 147 17.27 3.94 -7.95
N MET A 148 16.74 3.42 -9.06
CA MET A 148 17.43 3.43 -10.36
C MET A 148 17.75 4.85 -10.86
N ARG A 149 16.83 5.80 -10.66
CA ARG A 149 17.06 7.19 -11.07
C ARG A 149 18.11 7.86 -10.20
N GLU A 150 18.07 7.64 -8.89
CA GLU A 150 19.08 8.17 -7.97
C GLU A 150 20.48 7.61 -8.29
N HIS A 151 20.59 6.30 -8.53
CA HIS A 151 21.85 5.66 -8.94
C HIS A 151 22.41 6.28 -10.23
N ARG A 152 21.58 6.40 -11.28
CA ARG A 152 22.00 7.01 -12.56
C ARG A 152 22.45 8.47 -12.40
N GLN A 153 21.88 9.20 -11.43
CA GLN A 153 22.29 10.57 -11.13
C GLN A 153 23.61 10.62 -10.34
N ALA A 154 23.88 9.63 -9.50
CA ALA A 154 25.06 9.57 -8.63
C ALA A 154 26.33 9.05 -9.34
N GLU A 155 26.22 8.01 -10.16
CA GLU A 155 27.38 7.28 -10.71
C GLU A 155 27.78 7.73 -12.12
N GLY A 156 27.04 8.65 -12.74
CA GLY A 156 27.17 8.88 -14.17
C GLY A 156 26.64 7.67 -14.95
N ASN A 157 26.96 7.57 -16.24
CA ASN A 157 26.28 6.68 -17.19
C ASN A 157 26.55 5.17 -17.01
N ASP A 158 27.16 4.76 -15.90
CA ASP A 158 27.48 3.37 -15.60
C ASP A 158 26.25 2.70 -14.96
N GLU A 159 25.79 1.59 -15.54
CA GLU A 159 24.66 0.82 -15.01
C GLU A 159 25.13 -0.04 -13.82
N PRO A 160 24.42 -0.02 -12.67
CA PRO A 160 24.84 -0.76 -11.50
C PRO A 160 24.68 -2.27 -11.71
N ASP A 161 25.68 -3.04 -11.29
CA ASP A 161 25.67 -4.51 -11.35
C ASP A 161 24.54 -5.14 -10.49
N ARG A 162 24.09 -4.44 -9.43
CA ARG A 162 22.95 -4.82 -8.58
C ARG A 162 22.26 -3.61 -7.93
N LEU A 163 20.93 -3.55 -8.05
CA LEU A 163 20.10 -2.64 -7.26
C LEU A 163 19.87 -3.21 -5.85
N ILE A 164 20.43 -2.55 -4.84
CA ILE A 164 20.03 -2.79 -3.45
C ILE A 164 18.80 -1.93 -3.19
N LEU A 165 17.62 -2.57 -3.13
CA LEU A 165 16.40 -1.88 -2.72
C LEU A 165 16.49 -1.57 -1.22
N LEU A 166 17.00 -0.39 -0.90
CA LEU A 166 16.96 0.16 0.45
C LEU A 166 15.57 0.73 0.69
N THR A 167 14.95 0.32 1.81
CA THR A 167 13.79 1.04 2.35
C THR A 167 14.17 2.49 2.66
N SER A 168 13.20 3.38 2.83
CA SER A 168 13.46 4.76 3.22
C SER A 168 14.33 4.89 4.49
N GLU A 169 14.11 4.01 5.47
CA GLU A 169 14.93 3.93 6.70
C GLU A 169 16.34 3.39 6.39
N GLY A 170 16.46 2.40 5.51
CA GLY A 170 17.75 1.89 5.06
C GLY A 170 18.60 2.95 4.34
N ALA A 171 17.96 3.78 3.51
CA ALA A 171 18.64 4.88 2.83
C ALA A 171 19.14 5.96 3.79
N GLU A 172 18.39 6.28 4.86
CA GLU A 172 18.86 7.17 5.92
C GLU A 172 20.02 6.58 6.72
N LEU A 173 19.96 5.29 7.05
CA LEU A 173 21.06 4.60 7.74
C LEU A 173 22.35 4.61 6.93
N VAL A 174 22.26 4.37 5.62
CA VAL A 174 23.42 4.50 4.73
C VAL A 174 23.93 5.93 4.77
N ARG A 175 23.10 6.94 4.50
CA ARG A 175 23.54 8.36 4.53
C ARG A 175 24.18 8.78 5.86
N MET A 176 23.64 8.34 6.99
CA MET A 176 24.22 8.60 8.31
C MET A 176 25.58 7.92 8.46
N PHE A 177 25.69 6.65 8.05
CA PHE A 177 26.96 5.93 8.05
C PHE A 177 27.99 6.62 7.16
N GLU A 178 27.58 7.11 5.99
CA GLU A 178 28.46 7.81 5.06
C GLU A 178 28.97 9.14 5.60
N ALA A 179 28.13 9.87 6.35
CA ALA A 179 28.49 11.14 6.95
C ALA A 179 29.40 11.01 8.17
N VAL A 180 29.35 9.87 8.87
CA VAL A 180 30.10 9.63 10.11
C VAL A 180 31.44 8.95 9.86
N CYS A 181 31.54 8.08 8.84
CA CYS A 181 32.76 7.35 8.54
C CYS A 181 33.55 8.00 7.40
N SER A 182 34.79 8.40 7.72
CA SER A 182 35.77 8.77 6.69
C SER A 182 35.97 7.62 5.69
N GLU A 183 36.33 7.96 4.47
CA GLU A 183 36.56 7.00 3.37
C GLU A 183 37.60 5.94 3.77
N GLU A 184 38.68 6.36 4.44
CA GLU A 184 39.71 5.47 4.99
C GLU A 184 39.14 4.47 6.01
N ARG A 185 38.29 4.93 6.93
CA ARG A 185 37.66 4.06 7.93
C ARG A 185 36.67 3.09 7.30
N ARG A 186 35.96 3.54 6.25
CA ARG A 186 35.04 2.72 5.48
C ARG A 186 35.76 1.62 4.71
N ALA A 187 36.88 1.95 4.07
CA ALA A 187 37.76 0.98 3.43
C ALA A 187 38.28 -0.06 4.44
N GLY A 188 38.66 0.37 5.64
CA GLY A 188 39.07 -0.54 6.72
C GLY A 188 37.96 -1.50 7.17
N ILE A 189 36.72 -1.01 7.33
CA ILE A 189 35.57 -1.85 7.69
C ILE A 189 35.27 -2.84 6.57
N LEU A 190 35.25 -2.39 5.31
CA LEU A 190 34.98 -3.27 4.17
C LEU A 190 36.06 -4.36 4.03
N ALA A 191 37.33 -4.01 4.16
CA ALA A 191 38.43 -4.97 4.13
C ALA A 191 38.30 -6.01 5.26
N HIS A 192 37.91 -5.59 6.46
CA HIS A 192 37.67 -6.52 7.57
C HIS A 192 36.49 -7.46 7.30
N VAL A 193 35.35 -6.92 6.85
CA VAL A 193 34.16 -7.73 6.53
C VAL A 193 34.44 -8.70 5.39
N GLN A 194 35.19 -8.29 4.37
CA GLN A 194 35.61 -9.18 3.28
C GLN A 194 36.51 -10.31 3.77
N ALA A 195 37.52 -9.99 4.60
CA ALA A 195 38.41 -11.00 5.18
C ALA A 195 37.64 -12.01 6.04
N GLU A 196 36.72 -11.55 6.90
CA GLU A 196 35.87 -12.44 7.70
C GLU A 196 34.94 -13.29 6.82
N ALA A 197 34.37 -12.73 5.76
CA ALA A 197 33.53 -13.47 4.82
C ALA A 197 34.32 -14.56 4.07
N GLU A 198 35.58 -14.31 3.71
CA GLU A 198 36.46 -15.32 3.11
C GLU A 198 36.79 -16.45 4.07
N ILE A 199 37.03 -16.14 5.34
CA ILE A 199 37.22 -17.14 6.41
C ILE A 199 35.96 -17.98 6.55
N ASP A 200 34.79 -17.36 6.66
CA ASP A 200 33.50 -18.04 6.80
C ASP A 200 33.20 -18.94 5.61
N LEU A 201 33.47 -18.48 4.38
CA LEU A 201 33.33 -19.31 3.17
C LEU A 201 34.31 -20.50 3.13
N THR A 202 35.46 -20.38 3.78
CA THR A 202 36.47 -21.46 3.85
C THR A 202 36.10 -22.47 4.93
N GLU A 203 35.63 -22.02 6.10
CA GLU A 203 35.23 -22.87 7.23
C GLU A 203 33.85 -23.52 7.00
N HIS A 204 32.96 -22.80 6.32
CA HIS A 204 31.59 -23.17 6.03
C HIS A 204 31.30 -23.00 4.53
N PRO A 205 31.95 -23.81 3.66
CA PRO A 205 31.68 -23.75 2.23
C PRO A 205 30.20 -23.97 1.98
N ASN A 206 29.56 -23.00 1.31
CA ASN A 206 28.13 -23.03 1.02
C ASN A 206 27.71 -24.41 0.50
N VAL A 207 26.86 -25.09 1.28
CA VAL A 207 26.45 -26.48 1.06
C VAL A 207 25.83 -26.69 -0.33
N ASP A 208 25.27 -25.64 -0.92
CA ASP A 208 24.68 -25.66 -2.26
C ASP A 208 25.72 -25.68 -3.41
N MET A 209 26.88 -25.03 -3.26
CA MET A 209 27.92 -25.03 -4.31
C MET A 209 28.64 -26.37 -4.43
N ALA A 210 28.89 -27.03 -3.30
CA ALA A 210 29.46 -28.38 -3.28
C ALA A 210 28.51 -29.40 -3.94
N ARG A 211 27.20 -29.22 -3.76
CA ARG A 211 26.17 -30.07 -4.36
C ARG A 211 26.06 -29.86 -5.87
N MET A 212 26.17 -28.62 -6.36
CA MET A 212 26.20 -28.33 -7.80
C MET A 212 27.48 -28.84 -8.48
N ALA A 213 28.64 -28.74 -7.83
CA ALA A 213 29.89 -29.30 -8.36
C ALA A 213 29.82 -30.83 -8.50
N SER A 214 29.26 -31.53 -7.51
CA SER A 214 29.10 -33.00 -7.56
C SER A 214 28.09 -33.48 -8.62
N GLN A 215 27.12 -32.65 -9.00
CA GLN A 215 26.13 -33.01 -10.03
C GLN A 215 26.66 -32.80 -11.45
N GLY A 216 27.59 -31.87 -11.67
CA GLY A 216 28.21 -31.60 -12.98
C GLY A 216 29.07 -32.75 -13.50
N GLU A 217 29.78 -33.47 -12.63
CA GLU A 217 30.66 -34.58 -13.04
C GLU A 217 29.88 -35.81 -13.50
N SER A 218 28.69 -36.06 -12.94
CA SER A 218 27.85 -37.22 -13.31
C SER A 218 27.14 -37.09 -14.66
N GLY A 219 27.07 -35.88 -15.24
CA GLY A 219 26.41 -35.62 -16.53
C GLY A 219 27.33 -35.77 -17.74
N GLN A 220 28.65 -35.70 -17.56
CA GLN A 220 29.60 -35.61 -18.68
C GLN A 220 30.03 -36.98 -19.24
N GLU A 221 29.86 -38.08 -18.48
CA GLU A 221 30.16 -39.44 -18.97
C GLU A 221 29.07 -40.03 -19.88
N ARG A 222 27.86 -39.48 -19.92
CA ARG A 222 26.77 -40.01 -20.77
C ARG A 222 26.79 -39.52 -22.23
N ALA A 223 27.58 -38.50 -22.57
CA ALA A 223 27.60 -37.92 -23.92
C ALA A 223 28.63 -38.55 -24.87
N ALA A 224 29.51 -39.46 -24.40
CA ALA A 224 30.58 -40.04 -25.22
C ALA A 224 30.20 -41.33 -25.97
N GLY A 225 28.97 -41.85 -25.81
CA GLY A 225 28.58 -43.19 -26.29
C GLY A 225 27.88 -43.29 -27.65
N CYS A 226 27.54 -42.18 -28.33
CA CYS A 226 26.64 -42.22 -29.48
C CYS A 226 27.27 -41.68 -30.77
N ARG A 227 28.33 -42.34 -31.27
CA ARG A 227 28.79 -42.21 -32.67
C ARG A 227 29.34 -43.55 -33.16
N ARG A 228 28.51 -44.32 -33.86
CA ARG A 228 28.88 -45.29 -34.92
C ARG A 228 27.60 -45.86 -35.53
N ASP A 229 27.27 -45.39 -36.72
CA ASP A 229 27.03 -46.23 -37.90
C ASP A 229 26.42 -45.37 -39.03
N GLU A 230 27.29 -44.66 -39.73
CA GLU A 230 27.04 -44.21 -41.10
C GLU A 230 28.05 -44.94 -41.98
N GLY A 231 27.58 -45.90 -42.79
CA GLY A 231 28.43 -46.60 -43.73
C GLY A 231 27.80 -47.87 -44.29
N MET A 232 26.85 -47.74 -45.22
CA MET A 232 26.64 -48.78 -46.23
C MET A 232 26.01 -48.16 -47.49
N ALA A 233 26.89 -47.76 -48.42
CA ALA A 233 26.56 -47.56 -49.82
C ALA A 233 26.75 -48.88 -50.57
N CYS A 234 25.89 -49.15 -51.55
CA CYS A 234 26.10 -49.96 -52.77
C CYS A 234 24.74 -49.95 -53.51
N GLU A 235 24.55 -49.09 -54.51
CA GLU A 235 24.88 -49.30 -55.93
C GLU A 235 24.07 -50.42 -56.61
N GLY A 236 23.34 -50.01 -57.66
CA GLY A 236 23.32 -50.73 -58.93
C GLY A 236 22.09 -51.58 -59.25
N GLY A 237 21.40 -51.23 -60.34
CA GLY A 237 20.59 -52.20 -61.08
C GLY A 237 19.46 -51.61 -61.94
N ASP A 238 19.82 -50.99 -63.07
CA ASP A 238 18.91 -50.82 -64.22
C ASP A 238 18.50 -52.20 -64.81
N ALA A 239 17.21 -52.38 -65.08
CA ALA A 239 16.63 -53.06 -66.25
C ALA A 239 15.08 -53.02 -66.18
#